data_AF-A0A7X9PLE4-F1
#
_entry.id   AF-A0A7X9PLE4-F1
#
_cell.length_a   1.000
_cell.length_b   1.000
_cell.length_c   1.000
_cell.angle_alpha   90.00
_cell.angle_beta   90.00
_cell.angle_gamma   90.00
#
_symmetry.space_group_name_H-M   'P 1'
#
loop_
_entity.id
_entity.type
_entity.pdbx_description
1 polymer ?
#
loop_
_entity_poly.entity_id
_entity_poly.type
_entity_poly.pdbx_seq_one_letter_code
_entity_poly.pdbx_strand_id
1 'polypeptide(L)'
;MKKKCFFLIISLCAISLYSFAQDTTKYKLRLSLPLVDLPKNYSLPYYTPSMQQSLELSNDFYELSIWGIDALGDKIFIQKSKEYTKGRKIGNAIFKYAASLAFSKYGSELPIPLGVWGHEEFHRSVLGTGNISSKNGNWIFNRWDGTVYGISDETLTQVKSENLDNLLYSYVAGVQYEIALNQKTTINDFYKRRTYPKNALLLYNAYYVYNYFSFSTSAISDSVKVLAPPHESKIPTERDYAGADLTAWVYDMFNPSEPYNARDPFPGGDGVNRRIGYSDLTSEAQSFLEKQKNLSLLNFINPAIFFVNRIKVNNNFSLNLFTQYSPTHFGNDMAVFIPA
;
A
#
# COMPACT_ATOMS: atom_id res chain seq x y z
N MET A 1 -39.95 21.11 -23.88
CA MET A 1 -38.89 20.43 -23.09
C MET A 1 -37.77 19.79 -23.93
N LYS A 2 -38.02 19.18 -25.11
CA LYS A 2 -36.97 18.49 -25.89
C LYS A 2 -35.89 19.39 -26.56
N LYS A 3 -36.14 20.68 -26.80
CA LYS A 3 -35.16 21.60 -27.43
C LYS A 3 -34.19 22.28 -26.45
N LYS A 4 -34.46 22.28 -25.14
CA LYS A 4 -33.57 22.89 -24.13
C LYS A 4 -32.46 21.95 -23.64
N CYS A 5 -32.66 20.63 -23.70
CA CYS A 5 -31.62 19.64 -23.38
C CYS A 5 -30.52 19.55 -24.46
N PHE A 6 -30.84 19.83 -25.73
CA PHE A 6 -29.86 19.73 -26.82
C PHE A 6 -28.81 20.87 -26.76
N PHE A 7 -29.22 22.07 -26.33
CA PHE A 7 -28.30 23.20 -26.14
C PHE A 7 -27.39 23.02 -24.91
N LEU A 8 -27.84 22.34 -23.86
CA LEU A 8 -27.01 22.07 -22.68
C LEU A 8 -25.87 21.08 -23.00
N ILE A 9 -26.14 20.09 -23.87
CA ILE A 9 -25.14 19.11 -24.34
C ILE A 9 -24.12 19.79 -25.26
N ILE A 10 -24.55 20.69 -26.14
CA ILE A 10 -23.64 21.45 -27.02
C ILE A 10 -22.81 22.47 -26.22
N SER A 11 -23.37 23.11 -25.18
CA SER A 11 -22.60 23.97 -24.28
C SER A 11 -21.61 23.20 -23.39
N LEU A 12 -21.92 21.97 -22.97
CA LEU A 12 -20.98 21.10 -22.25
C LEU A 12 -19.88 20.54 -23.18
N CYS A 13 -20.14 20.39 -24.48
CA CYS A 13 -19.13 20.06 -25.48
C CYS A 13 -18.30 21.26 -25.96
N ALA A 14 -18.75 22.49 -25.73
CA ALA A 14 -18.01 23.70 -26.11
C ALA A 14 -17.05 24.20 -25.00
N ILE A 15 -17.20 23.72 -23.76
CA ILE A 15 -16.32 24.08 -22.63
C ILE A 15 -15.13 23.10 -22.50
N SER A 16 -15.14 21.96 -23.19
CA SER A 16 -14.02 21.00 -23.20
C SER A 16 -12.88 21.36 -24.19
N LEU A 17 -12.98 22.48 -24.91
CA LEU A 17 -11.98 22.89 -25.91
C LEU A 17 -10.81 23.70 -25.35
N TYR A 18 -10.72 23.88 -24.02
CA TYR A 18 -9.58 24.54 -23.35
C TYR A 18 -9.06 23.81 -22.11
N SER A 19 -9.33 22.52 -21.96
CA SER A 19 -8.60 21.71 -20.98
C SER A 19 -7.33 21.16 -21.62
N PHE A 20 -6.25 21.94 -21.54
CA PHE A 20 -4.91 21.36 -21.54
C PHE A 20 -4.74 20.55 -20.25
N ALA A 21 -5.45 19.41 -20.12
CA ALA A 21 -5.32 18.51 -18.98
C ALA A 21 -3.99 17.75 -18.99
N GLN A 22 -3.25 17.84 -20.09
CA GLN A 22 -1.90 17.33 -20.17
C GLN A 22 -0.90 18.43 -19.83
N ASP A 23 -0.24 18.25 -18.69
CA ASP A 23 1.00 18.94 -18.41
C ASP A 23 2.02 18.56 -19.51
N THR A 24 2.35 19.54 -20.36
CA THR A 24 3.30 19.38 -21.48
C THR A 24 4.75 19.46 -21.00
N THR A 25 4.98 19.89 -19.75
CA THR A 25 6.32 20.03 -19.22
C THR A 25 6.91 18.66 -18.90
N LYS A 26 8.14 18.43 -19.40
CA LYS A 26 8.89 17.20 -19.16
C LYS A 26 9.68 17.36 -17.86
N TYR A 27 9.03 17.20 -16.71
CA TYR A 27 9.76 17.15 -15.45
C TYR A 27 10.63 15.90 -15.39
N LYS A 28 11.87 16.05 -14.93
CA LYS A 28 12.74 14.90 -14.65
C LYS A 28 12.27 14.23 -13.37
N LEU A 29 12.45 14.88 -12.23
CA LEU A 29 11.99 14.43 -10.92
C LEU A 29 10.94 15.40 -10.38
N ARG A 30 9.87 14.87 -9.77
CA ARG A 30 8.85 15.67 -9.08
C ARG A 30 8.62 15.05 -7.71
N LEU A 31 8.80 15.85 -6.68
CA LEU A 31 8.57 15.49 -5.29
C LEU A 31 7.44 16.38 -4.74
N SER A 32 6.54 15.81 -3.96
CA SER A 32 5.46 16.46 -3.23
C SER A 32 5.65 16.18 -1.73
N LEU A 33 6.06 17.19 -0.96
CA LEU A 33 6.24 17.09 0.49
C LEU A 33 5.05 17.72 1.23
N PRO A 34 4.01 16.95 1.59
CA PRO A 34 2.86 17.48 2.30
C PRO A 34 3.24 17.81 3.75
N LEU A 35 3.33 19.10 4.05
CA LEU A 35 3.68 19.59 5.39
C LEU A 35 2.51 19.47 6.38
N VAL A 36 1.29 19.66 5.89
CA VAL A 36 0.07 19.65 6.70
C VAL A 36 -1.07 18.97 5.91
N ASP A 37 -1.81 18.12 6.59
CA ASP A 37 -3.04 17.47 6.16
C ASP A 37 -4.16 17.80 7.16
N LEU A 38 -5.09 18.67 6.74
CA LEU A 38 -6.21 19.12 7.57
C LEU A 38 -7.48 18.34 7.23
N PRO A 39 -8.25 17.88 8.25
CA PRO A 39 -8.07 18.14 9.69
C PRO A 39 -7.14 17.15 10.42
N LYS A 40 -6.61 16.12 9.74
CA LYS A 40 -5.93 14.97 10.36
C LYS A 40 -4.74 15.33 11.26
N ASN A 41 -3.99 16.38 10.92
CA ASN A 41 -2.86 16.85 11.74
C ASN A 41 -3.27 17.80 12.88
N TYR A 42 -4.55 18.16 13.03
CA TYR A 42 -5.02 19.08 14.08
C TYR A 42 -6.05 18.45 15.02
N SER A 43 -6.66 17.32 14.62
CA SER A 43 -7.46 16.50 15.53
C SER A 43 -6.56 15.95 16.65
N LEU A 44 -7.02 16.09 17.90
CA LEU A 44 -6.35 15.44 19.02
C LEU A 44 -6.82 13.98 19.15
N PRO A 45 -5.93 13.07 19.59
CA PRO A 45 -4.49 13.31 19.75
C PRO A 45 -3.78 13.38 18.38
N TYR A 46 -2.61 14.02 18.31
CA TYR A 46 -1.93 14.30 17.04
C TYR A 46 -1.41 13.03 16.38
N TYR A 47 -1.85 12.75 15.15
CA TYR A 47 -1.36 11.62 14.35
C TYR A 47 -0.73 12.12 13.06
N THR A 48 0.55 12.43 13.13
CA THR A 48 1.36 12.85 11.98
C THR A 48 2.47 11.83 11.74
N PRO A 49 2.66 11.34 10.50
CA PRO A 49 1.91 11.66 9.29
C PRO A 49 0.50 11.04 9.22
N SER A 50 -0.36 11.56 8.33
CA SER A 50 -1.60 10.89 7.90
C SER A 50 -1.31 9.83 6.83
N MET A 51 -2.30 8.98 6.48
CA MET A 51 -2.18 8.05 5.35
C MET A 51 -1.78 8.77 4.06
N GLN A 52 -2.37 9.93 3.77
CA GLN A 52 -2.03 10.68 2.56
C GLN A 52 -0.60 11.21 2.62
N GLN A 53 -0.16 11.74 3.77
CA GLN A 53 1.21 12.20 3.94
C GLN A 53 2.21 11.07 3.79
N SER A 54 1.96 9.92 4.42
CA SER A 54 2.79 8.72 4.29
C SER A 54 2.85 8.21 2.86
N LEU A 55 1.72 8.23 2.15
CA LEU A 55 1.62 7.83 0.75
C LEU A 55 2.44 8.75 -0.17
N GLU A 56 2.36 10.07 0.01
CA GLU A 56 3.18 11.02 -0.75
C GLU A 56 4.67 10.85 -0.46
N LEU A 57 5.04 10.77 0.84
CA LEU A 57 6.44 10.58 1.25
C LEU A 57 7.02 9.30 0.65
N SER A 58 6.31 8.17 0.76
CA SER A 58 6.75 6.91 0.17
C SER A 58 6.86 7.00 -1.35
N ASN A 59 5.84 7.56 -2.03
CA ASN A 59 5.88 7.75 -3.48
C ASN A 59 7.12 8.56 -3.90
N ASP A 60 7.39 9.67 -3.22
CA ASP A 60 8.54 10.53 -3.48
C ASP A 60 9.90 9.86 -3.27
N PHE A 61 10.03 9.06 -2.20
CA PHE A 61 11.25 8.29 -1.95
C PHE A 61 11.47 7.24 -3.03
N TYR A 62 10.43 6.53 -3.49
CA TYR A 62 10.55 5.65 -4.65
C TYR A 62 10.89 6.42 -5.94
N GLU A 63 10.28 7.58 -6.19
CA GLU A 63 10.59 8.44 -7.35
C GLU A 63 12.05 8.85 -7.37
N LEU A 64 12.57 9.32 -6.24
CA LEU A 64 13.96 9.72 -6.07
C LEU A 64 14.91 8.55 -6.32
N SER A 65 14.63 7.39 -5.74
CA SER A 65 15.47 6.20 -5.92
C SER A 65 15.45 5.68 -7.35
N ILE A 66 14.27 5.62 -7.99
CA ILE A 66 14.15 5.17 -9.37
C ILE A 66 14.82 6.16 -10.33
N TRP A 67 14.75 7.47 -10.04
CA TRP A 67 15.55 8.47 -10.76
C TRP A 67 17.06 8.21 -10.62
N GLY A 68 17.54 7.90 -9.42
CA GLY A 68 18.94 7.56 -9.18
C GLY A 68 19.38 6.31 -9.97
N ILE A 69 18.54 5.28 -9.98
CA ILE A 69 18.76 4.05 -10.77
C ILE A 69 18.80 4.35 -12.27
N ASP A 70 17.89 5.20 -12.75
CA ASP A 70 17.85 5.64 -14.15
C ASP A 70 19.15 6.35 -14.56
N ALA A 71 19.60 7.31 -13.73
CA ALA A 71 20.84 8.05 -13.94
C ALA A 71 22.08 7.14 -13.91
N LEU A 72 22.11 6.16 -13.01
CA LEU A 72 23.19 5.18 -12.93
C LEU A 72 23.22 4.27 -14.16
N GLY A 73 22.07 3.77 -14.60
CA GLY A 73 21.96 2.97 -15.82
C GLY A 73 22.45 3.74 -17.04
N ASP A 74 22.04 5.00 -17.19
CA ASP A 74 22.52 5.85 -18.28
C ASP A 74 24.03 6.06 -18.22
N LYS A 75 24.61 6.28 -17.03
CA LYS A 75 26.07 6.42 -16.88
C LYS A 75 26.83 5.16 -17.29
N ILE A 76 26.30 3.97 -17.00
CA ILE A 76 26.93 2.68 -17.34
C ILE A 76 26.79 2.38 -18.84
N PHE A 77 25.57 2.51 -19.37
CA PHE A 77 25.22 2.01 -20.70
C PHE A 77 25.22 3.07 -21.80
N ILE A 78 25.15 4.37 -21.49
CA ILE A 78 25.20 5.48 -22.46
C ILE A 78 26.53 6.22 -22.29
N GLN A 79 27.47 5.95 -23.20
CA GLN A 79 28.75 6.66 -23.25
C GLN A 79 28.69 7.71 -24.35
N LYS A 80 28.93 8.98 -24.01
CA LYS A 80 28.84 10.11 -24.97
C LYS A 80 29.72 9.93 -26.21
N SER A 81 30.82 9.19 -26.10
CA SER A 81 31.80 8.97 -27.17
C SER A 81 31.50 7.75 -28.07
N LYS A 82 30.46 6.96 -27.78
CA LYS A 82 30.17 5.73 -28.54
C LYS A 82 28.70 5.66 -28.92
N GLU A 83 28.41 5.09 -30.07
CA GLU A 83 27.05 4.88 -30.54
C GLU A 83 26.23 4.07 -29.51
N TYR A 84 24.97 4.49 -29.31
CA TYR A 84 24.03 3.81 -28.43
C TYR A 84 23.34 2.65 -29.17
N THR A 85 24.09 1.56 -29.34
CA THR A 85 23.65 0.37 -30.09
C THR A 85 22.41 -0.29 -29.48
N LYS A 86 21.69 -1.11 -30.27
CA LYS A 86 20.50 -1.85 -29.81
C LYS A 86 20.78 -2.73 -28.58
N GLY A 87 21.92 -3.43 -28.54
CA GLY A 87 22.31 -4.25 -27.39
C GLY A 87 22.48 -3.43 -26.10
N ARG A 88 23.07 -2.22 -26.20
CA ARG A 88 23.21 -1.31 -25.06
C ARG A 88 21.87 -0.74 -24.60
N LYS A 89 20.93 -0.49 -25.52
CA LYS A 89 19.56 -0.08 -25.20
C LYS A 89 18.84 -1.14 -24.38
N ILE A 90 18.89 -2.39 -24.84
CA ILE A 90 18.29 -3.53 -24.15
C ILE A 90 18.98 -3.75 -22.79
N GLY A 91 20.30 -3.74 -22.74
CA GLY A 91 21.07 -3.87 -21.50
C GLY A 91 20.73 -2.79 -20.47
N ASN A 92 20.60 -1.53 -20.90
CA ASN A 92 20.19 -0.43 -20.02
C ASN A 92 18.78 -0.64 -19.45
N ALA A 93 17.82 -1.04 -20.30
CA ALA A 93 16.45 -1.28 -19.88
C ALA A 93 16.36 -2.45 -18.88
N ILE A 94 17.06 -3.56 -19.15
CA ILE A 94 17.13 -4.72 -18.24
C ILE A 94 17.76 -4.32 -16.91
N PHE A 95 18.89 -3.60 -16.93
CA PHE A 95 19.55 -3.11 -15.71
C PHE A 95 18.60 -2.24 -14.89
N LYS A 96 17.99 -1.22 -15.49
CA LYS A 96 17.08 -0.30 -14.79
C LYS A 96 15.90 -1.06 -14.17
N TYR A 97 15.31 -2.01 -14.90
CA TYR A 97 14.21 -2.81 -14.39
C TYR A 97 14.65 -3.70 -13.22
N ALA A 98 15.74 -4.46 -13.39
CA ALA A 98 16.24 -5.38 -12.36
C ALA A 98 16.70 -4.63 -11.10
N ALA A 99 17.41 -3.52 -11.25
CA ALA A 99 17.82 -2.67 -10.14
C ALA A 99 16.60 -2.03 -9.43
N SER A 100 15.59 -1.59 -10.18
CA SER A 100 14.35 -1.07 -9.59
C SER A 100 13.57 -2.15 -8.86
N LEU A 101 13.54 -3.39 -9.35
CA LEU A 101 12.91 -4.52 -8.68
C LEU A 101 13.65 -4.90 -7.39
N ALA A 102 14.98 -4.99 -7.45
CA ALA A 102 15.81 -5.24 -6.29
C ALA A 102 15.63 -4.13 -5.24
N PHE A 103 15.65 -2.86 -5.66
CA PHE A 103 15.38 -1.74 -4.77
C PHE A 103 13.96 -1.78 -4.20
N SER A 104 12.95 -2.11 -5.00
CA SER A 104 11.58 -2.24 -4.50
C SER A 104 11.48 -3.37 -3.47
N LYS A 105 12.16 -4.49 -3.67
CA LYS A 105 12.14 -5.60 -2.70
C LYS A 105 12.91 -5.29 -1.41
N TYR A 106 14.19 -4.92 -1.52
CA TYR A 106 15.07 -4.78 -0.36
C TYR A 106 15.00 -3.39 0.27
N GLY A 107 14.72 -2.36 -0.53
CA GLY A 107 14.53 -1.00 -0.04
C GLY A 107 13.24 -0.85 0.76
N SER A 108 12.20 -1.65 0.45
CA SER A 108 10.94 -1.67 1.20
C SER A 108 11.10 -2.09 2.66
N GLU A 109 12.14 -2.84 2.97
CA GLU A 109 12.46 -3.26 4.34
C GLU A 109 13.21 -2.18 5.12
N LEU A 110 13.67 -1.09 4.50
CA LEU A 110 14.45 -0.07 5.22
C LEU A 110 13.56 0.74 6.17
N PRO A 111 14.10 1.22 7.31
CA PRO A 111 13.34 1.96 8.31
C PRO A 111 13.23 3.45 7.96
N ILE A 112 12.84 3.73 6.72
CA ILE A 112 12.66 5.06 6.08
C ILE A 112 11.36 5.04 5.27
N PRO A 113 10.87 6.18 4.74
CA PRO A 113 9.58 6.24 4.06
C PRO A 113 9.49 5.45 2.75
N LEU A 114 9.34 4.13 2.86
CA LEU A 114 9.25 3.11 1.83
C LEU A 114 8.45 1.93 2.40
N GLY A 115 7.97 1.02 1.55
CA GLY A 115 7.48 -0.31 1.91
C GLY A 115 6.85 -0.45 3.31
N VAL A 116 7.53 -1.21 4.17
CA VAL A 116 7.10 -1.54 5.54
C VAL A 116 6.81 -0.29 6.38
N TRP A 117 7.57 0.80 6.24
CA TRP A 117 7.27 2.04 6.98
C TRP A 117 5.91 2.60 6.57
N GLY A 118 5.62 2.63 5.27
CA GLY A 118 4.34 3.11 4.74
C GLY A 118 3.18 2.21 5.15
N HIS A 119 3.41 0.90 5.15
CA HIS A 119 2.50 -0.14 5.66
C HIS A 119 2.11 0.14 7.12
N GLU A 120 3.10 0.26 8.00
CA GLU A 120 2.90 0.55 9.43
C GLU A 120 2.28 1.93 9.68
N GLU A 121 2.62 2.94 8.88
CA GLU A 121 1.98 4.25 9.01
C GLU A 121 0.49 4.24 8.64
N PHE A 122 0.04 3.35 7.75
CA PHE A 122 -1.38 3.21 7.44
C PHE A 122 -2.14 2.61 8.62
N HIS A 123 -1.62 1.54 9.23
CA HIS A 123 -2.15 1.00 10.49
C HIS A 123 -2.23 2.09 11.57
N ARG A 124 -1.10 2.78 11.82
CA ARG A 124 -1.00 3.85 12.83
C ARG A 124 -1.98 4.98 12.57
N SER A 125 -2.15 5.38 11.31
CA SER A 125 -3.06 6.45 10.92
C SER A 125 -4.51 6.09 11.19
N VAL A 126 -4.93 4.85 10.86
CA VAL A 126 -6.29 4.37 11.11
C VAL A 126 -6.59 4.29 12.59
N LEU A 127 -5.70 3.66 13.37
CA LEU A 127 -5.77 3.63 14.83
C LEU A 127 -5.92 5.04 15.41
N GLY A 128 -5.18 5.99 14.83
CA GLY A 128 -5.27 7.38 15.24
C GLY A 128 -6.62 8.03 14.96
N THR A 129 -7.29 7.70 13.85
CA THR A 129 -8.66 8.20 13.62
C THR A 129 -9.67 7.73 14.67
N GLY A 130 -9.39 6.62 15.36
CA GLY A 130 -10.17 6.14 16.50
C GLY A 130 -9.62 6.55 17.87
N ASN A 131 -8.76 7.57 17.95
CA ASN A 131 -8.15 8.07 19.18
C ASN A 131 -7.26 7.05 19.93
N ILE A 132 -6.70 6.06 19.22
CA ILE A 132 -5.77 5.08 19.79
C ILE A 132 -4.35 5.56 19.51
N SER A 133 -3.57 5.77 20.56
CA SER A 133 -2.16 6.17 20.43
C SER A 133 -1.28 4.97 20.12
N SER A 134 -0.42 5.08 19.10
CA SER A 134 0.50 4.02 18.68
C SER A 134 1.75 4.58 18.02
N LYS A 135 2.77 3.74 17.86
CA LYS A 135 4.08 4.06 17.29
C LYS A 135 4.40 3.10 16.15
N ASN A 136 5.02 3.62 15.10
CA ASN A 136 5.57 2.83 14.01
C ASN A 136 6.94 2.27 14.42
N GLY A 137 7.10 0.96 14.33
CA GLY A 137 8.28 0.19 14.65
C GLY A 137 9.22 -0.06 13.48
N ASN A 138 9.03 0.60 12.34
CA ASN A 138 9.92 0.57 11.19
C ASN A 138 10.51 1.95 10.87
N TRP A 139 11.23 2.53 11.82
CA TRP A 139 11.77 3.88 11.69
C TRP A 139 13.18 4.03 12.29
N ILE A 140 14.05 4.74 11.56
CA ILE A 140 15.50 4.79 11.84
C ILE A 140 15.85 5.33 13.23
N PHE A 141 14.97 6.13 13.83
CA PHE A 141 15.21 6.77 15.13
C PHE A 141 14.63 6.01 16.31
N ASN A 142 13.95 4.87 16.10
CA ASN A 142 13.40 4.07 17.19
C ASN A 142 13.66 2.57 17.04
N ARG A 143 12.98 1.90 16.12
CA ARG A 143 12.84 0.44 16.03
C ARG A 143 12.79 0.07 14.55
N TRP A 144 13.29 -1.12 14.23
CA TRP A 144 13.31 -1.64 12.87
C TRP A 144 12.90 -3.11 12.86
N ASP A 145 11.61 -3.35 13.07
CA ASP A 145 11.06 -4.71 13.06
C ASP A 145 9.67 -4.85 12.46
N GLY A 146 9.15 -3.79 11.81
CA GLY A 146 7.88 -3.87 11.08
C GLY A 146 6.69 -4.14 11.99
N THR A 147 6.57 -3.36 13.06
CA THR A 147 5.47 -3.48 14.03
C THR A 147 4.76 -2.16 14.23
N VAL A 148 3.50 -2.19 14.67
CA VAL A 148 2.83 -1.04 15.28
C VAL A 148 2.57 -1.35 16.74
N TYR A 149 3.15 -0.55 17.63
CA TYR A 149 3.18 -0.84 19.07
C TYR A 149 2.70 0.37 19.90
N GLY A 150 2.64 0.20 21.22
CA GLY A 150 2.19 1.22 22.17
C GLY A 150 0.75 1.03 22.67
N ILE A 151 0.06 -0.03 22.23
CA ILE A 151 -1.33 -0.30 22.55
C ILE A 151 -1.41 -1.40 23.61
N SER A 152 -2.22 -1.19 24.65
CA SER A 152 -2.44 -2.18 25.70
C SER A 152 -3.55 -3.17 25.33
N ASP A 153 -3.56 -4.33 25.98
CA ASP A 153 -4.61 -5.34 25.73
C ASP A 153 -5.99 -4.85 26.21
N GLU A 154 -6.04 -4.00 27.23
CA GLU A 154 -7.28 -3.33 27.67
C GLU A 154 -7.81 -2.39 26.59
N THR A 155 -6.92 -1.63 25.93
CA THR A 155 -7.32 -0.74 24.83
C THR A 155 -7.84 -1.54 23.64
N LEU A 156 -7.17 -2.64 23.26
CA LEU A 156 -7.63 -3.53 22.19
C LEU A 156 -8.96 -4.21 22.55
N THR A 157 -9.15 -4.58 23.81
CA THR A 157 -10.42 -5.11 24.32
C THR A 157 -11.54 -4.10 24.17
N GLN A 158 -11.31 -2.85 24.61
CA GLN A 158 -12.28 -1.77 24.50
C GLN A 158 -12.65 -1.49 23.04
N VAL A 159 -11.66 -1.35 22.15
CA VAL A 159 -11.90 -1.06 20.73
C VAL A 159 -12.63 -2.22 20.07
N LYS A 160 -12.29 -3.48 20.36
CA LYS A 160 -13.05 -4.62 19.84
C LYS A 160 -14.52 -4.58 20.25
N SER A 161 -14.83 -4.20 21.49
CA SER A 161 -16.21 -4.16 21.98
C SER A 161 -17.01 -2.92 21.55
N GLU A 162 -16.35 -1.77 21.42
CA GLU A 162 -17.03 -0.48 21.23
C GLU A 162 -16.92 0.07 19.79
N ASN A 163 -15.89 -0.35 19.05
CA ASN A 163 -15.52 0.21 17.74
C ASN A 163 -14.81 -0.84 16.88
N LEU A 164 -15.50 -1.97 16.66
CA LEU A 164 -14.97 -3.10 15.90
C LEU A 164 -14.60 -2.70 14.47
N ASP A 165 -15.34 -1.80 13.84
CA ASP A 165 -15.06 -1.31 12.50
C ASP A 165 -13.67 -0.64 12.42
N ASN A 166 -13.30 0.20 13.39
CA ASN A 166 -11.96 0.78 13.43
C ASN A 166 -10.86 -0.29 13.66
N LEU A 167 -11.11 -1.29 14.51
CA LEU A 167 -10.15 -2.38 14.70
C LEU A 167 -9.94 -3.16 13.40
N LEU A 168 -11.02 -3.58 12.75
CA LEU A 168 -10.96 -4.30 11.48
C LEU A 168 -10.33 -3.45 10.37
N TYR A 169 -10.59 -2.14 10.36
CA TYR A 169 -9.90 -1.24 9.44
C TYR A 169 -8.41 -1.26 9.67
N SER A 170 -8.01 -1.11 10.94
CA SER A 170 -6.61 -0.98 11.29
C SER A 170 -5.84 -2.17 10.77
N TYR A 171 -6.34 -3.40 10.92
CA TYR A 171 -5.70 -4.60 10.40
C TYR A 171 -5.50 -4.60 8.88
N VAL A 172 -6.46 -4.13 8.08
CA VAL A 172 -6.29 -4.17 6.62
C VAL A 172 -5.51 -2.97 6.06
N ALA A 173 -5.38 -1.90 6.84
CA ALA A 173 -4.85 -0.62 6.40
C ALA A 173 -3.44 -0.73 5.81
N GLY A 174 -2.56 -1.54 6.41
CA GLY A 174 -1.22 -1.78 5.88
C GLY A 174 -1.23 -2.22 4.43
N VAL A 175 -1.97 -3.29 4.09
CA VAL A 175 -2.11 -3.77 2.70
C VAL A 175 -2.72 -2.72 1.75
N GLN A 176 -3.58 -1.83 2.27
CA GLN A 176 -4.13 -0.74 1.45
C GLN A 176 -3.07 0.25 1.00
N TYR A 177 -1.94 0.38 1.72
CA TYR A 177 -0.85 1.26 1.32
C TYR A 177 -0.23 0.83 -0.01
N GLU A 178 0.10 -0.45 -0.20
CA GLU A 178 0.72 -0.91 -1.46
C GLU A 178 -0.24 -0.73 -2.65
N ILE A 179 -1.53 -0.94 -2.42
CA ILE A 179 -2.58 -0.76 -3.42
C ILE A 179 -2.74 0.72 -3.77
N ALA A 180 -2.82 1.59 -2.78
CA ALA A 180 -2.91 3.04 -2.96
C ALA A 180 -1.66 3.60 -3.66
N LEU A 181 -0.47 3.09 -3.33
CA LEU A 181 0.78 3.47 -3.97
C LEU A 181 0.79 3.08 -5.46
N ASN A 182 0.30 1.88 -5.79
CA ASN A 182 0.13 1.46 -7.18
C ASN A 182 -0.87 2.34 -7.95
N GLN A 183 -2.00 2.67 -7.32
CA GLN A 183 -3.03 3.52 -7.90
C GLN A 183 -2.44 4.88 -8.24
N LYS A 184 -1.84 5.52 -7.23
CA LYS A 184 -1.24 6.84 -7.31
C LYS A 184 -0.15 6.89 -8.36
N THR A 185 0.77 5.91 -8.35
CA THR A 185 1.85 5.82 -9.33
C THR A 185 1.31 5.70 -10.76
N THR A 186 0.33 4.83 -10.97
CA THR A 186 -0.26 4.58 -12.30
C THR A 186 -1.01 5.81 -12.83
N ILE A 187 -1.82 6.45 -11.98
CA ILE A 187 -2.58 7.66 -12.32
C ILE A 187 -1.62 8.83 -12.60
N ASN A 188 -0.60 9.02 -11.75
CA ASN A 188 0.41 10.05 -11.97
C ASN A 188 1.14 9.85 -13.31
N ASP A 189 1.58 8.63 -13.61
CA ASP A 189 2.26 8.30 -14.87
C ASP A 189 1.36 8.41 -16.11
N PHE A 190 0.04 8.34 -15.92
CA PHE A 190 -0.93 8.59 -16.98
C PHE A 190 -1.07 10.09 -17.25
N TYR A 191 -1.38 10.92 -16.25
CA TYR A 191 -1.64 12.35 -16.48
C TYR A 191 -0.37 13.18 -16.69
N LYS A 192 0.70 12.81 -15.99
CA LYS A 192 2.02 13.42 -16.14
C LYS A 192 2.85 12.47 -16.97
N ARG A 193 3.48 12.96 -18.04
CA ARG A 193 4.26 12.09 -18.93
C ARG A 193 5.37 11.42 -18.10
N ARG A 194 5.26 10.10 -17.93
CA ARG A 194 6.22 9.26 -17.22
C ARG A 194 7.66 9.56 -17.63
N THR A 195 8.50 9.84 -16.63
CA THR A 195 9.92 10.11 -16.84
C THR A 195 10.79 8.89 -16.56
N TYR A 196 10.37 8.00 -15.65
CA TYR A 196 11.18 6.84 -15.22
C TYR A 196 10.40 5.51 -15.16
N PRO A 197 11.07 4.36 -15.37
CA PRO A 197 10.43 3.04 -15.44
C PRO A 197 10.11 2.43 -14.05
N LYS A 198 9.07 2.94 -13.39
CA LYS A 198 8.45 2.40 -12.15
C LYS A 198 7.73 1.05 -12.28
N ASN A 199 7.89 0.35 -13.39
CA ASN A 199 7.15 -0.89 -13.70
C ASN A 199 7.39 -1.97 -12.66
N ALA A 200 8.65 -2.09 -12.23
CA ALA A 200 9.08 -3.04 -11.22
C ALA A 200 8.45 -2.78 -9.85
N LEU A 201 8.24 -1.51 -9.48
CA LEU A 201 7.53 -1.14 -8.24
C LEU A 201 6.08 -1.59 -8.30
N LEU A 202 5.39 -1.32 -9.43
CA LEU A 202 4.01 -1.76 -9.62
C LEU A 202 3.86 -3.28 -9.50
N LEU A 203 4.78 -4.03 -10.11
CA LEU A 203 4.84 -5.49 -10.01
C LEU A 203 5.09 -5.93 -8.57
N TYR A 204 6.08 -5.32 -7.90
CA TYR A 204 6.45 -5.69 -6.54
C TYR A 204 5.29 -5.49 -5.57
N ASN A 205 4.59 -4.36 -5.63
CA ASN A 205 3.44 -4.09 -4.77
C ASN A 205 2.28 -5.07 -5.02
N ALA A 206 1.98 -5.40 -6.28
CA ALA A 206 0.96 -6.40 -6.61
C ALA A 206 1.35 -7.80 -6.08
N TYR A 207 2.62 -8.16 -6.22
CA TYR A 207 3.18 -9.38 -5.65
C TYR A 207 3.15 -9.37 -4.12
N TYR A 208 3.52 -8.28 -3.48
CA TYR A 208 3.55 -8.14 -2.02
C TYR A 208 2.17 -8.41 -1.45
N VAL A 209 1.13 -7.75 -1.96
CA VAL A 209 -0.26 -7.95 -1.52
C VAL A 209 -0.67 -9.42 -1.66
N TYR A 210 -0.47 -10.03 -2.83
CA TYR A 210 -0.79 -11.45 -3.03
C TYR A 210 0.01 -12.39 -2.12
N ASN A 211 1.29 -12.09 -1.91
CA ASN A 211 2.17 -12.88 -1.06
C ASN A 211 1.78 -12.75 0.42
N TYR A 212 1.30 -11.59 0.85
CA TYR A 212 0.80 -11.37 2.20
C TYR A 212 -0.44 -12.22 2.47
N PHE A 213 -1.43 -12.21 1.55
CA PHE A 213 -2.56 -13.14 1.61
C PHE A 213 -2.13 -14.61 1.52
N SER A 214 -1.13 -14.93 0.69
CA SER A 214 -0.61 -16.30 0.58
C SER A 214 0.00 -16.77 1.90
N PHE A 215 0.78 -15.94 2.56
CA PHE A 215 1.30 -16.19 3.91
C PHE A 215 0.15 -16.44 4.90
N SER A 216 -0.86 -15.57 4.92
CA SER A 216 -2.00 -15.65 5.85
C SER A 216 -2.92 -16.85 5.62
N THR A 217 -2.86 -17.48 4.44
CA THR A 217 -3.62 -18.72 4.10
C THR A 217 -2.77 -19.99 4.20
N SER A 218 -1.63 -19.95 4.89
CA SER A 218 -0.65 -21.04 4.89
C SER A 218 -0.27 -21.49 6.30
N ALA A 219 0.32 -22.68 6.41
CA ALA A 219 0.90 -23.16 7.67
C ALA A 219 2.04 -22.27 8.21
N ILE A 220 2.55 -21.34 7.40
CA ILE A 220 3.58 -20.39 7.85
C ILE A 220 2.99 -19.41 8.86
N SER A 221 1.74 -18.94 8.69
CA SER A 221 1.11 -18.06 9.70
C SER A 221 0.89 -18.78 11.03
N ASP A 222 0.53 -20.08 10.99
CA ASP A 222 0.45 -20.92 12.19
C ASP A 222 1.82 -21.07 12.87
N SER A 223 2.87 -21.27 12.09
CA SER A 223 4.24 -21.36 12.59
C SER A 223 4.68 -20.06 13.25
N VAL A 224 4.37 -18.90 12.65
CA VAL A 224 4.70 -17.57 13.20
C VAL A 224 3.96 -17.29 14.50
N LYS A 225 2.70 -17.74 14.65
CA LYS A 225 1.96 -17.65 15.92
C LYS A 225 2.71 -18.30 17.09
N VAL A 226 3.49 -19.35 16.84
CA VAL A 226 4.25 -20.08 17.87
C VAL A 226 5.67 -19.56 18.00
N LEU A 227 6.36 -19.31 16.87
CA LEU A 227 7.78 -19.01 16.85
C LEU A 227 8.09 -17.55 17.18
N ALA A 228 7.21 -16.59 16.85
CA ALA A 228 7.47 -15.18 17.09
C ALA A 228 7.30 -14.75 18.55
N PRO A 229 6.21 -15.10 19.28
CA PRO A 229 5.97 -14.58 20.63
C PRO A 229 7.12 -14.77 21.64
N PRO A 230 7.87 -15.90 21.66
CA PRO A 230 9.02 -16.04 22.55
C PRO A 230 10.15 -15.01 22.33
N HIS A 231 10.18 -14.36 21.17
CA HIS A 231 11.14 -13.32 20.80
C HIS A 231 10.58 -11.90 20.94
N GLU A 232 9.31 -11.74 21.33
CA GLU A 232 8.70 -10.44 21.57
C GLU A 232 8.84 -9.98 23.01
N SER A 233 8.57 -8.69 23.25
CA SER A 233 8.56 -8.15 24.61
C SER A 233 7.45 -8.78 25.44
N LYS A 234 7.77 -9.09 26.69
CA LYS A 234 6.77 -9.52 27.70
C LYS A 234 5.78 -8.39 28.03
N ILE A 235 6.15 -7.14 27.79
CA ILE A 235 5.32 -5.96 28.06
C ILE A 235 4.29 -5.81 26.91
N PRO A 236 2.96 -5.83 27.19
CA PRO A 236 1.92 -5.74 26.17
C PRO A 236 2.05 -4.55 25.21
N THR A 237 2.39 -3.38 25.75
CA THR A 237 2.52 -2.15 24.96
C THR A 237 3.76 -2.11 24.07
N GLU A 238 4.69 -3.05 24.20
CA GLU A 238 5.87 -3.16 23.33
C GLU A 238 5.73 -4.24 22.26
N ARG A 239 4.62 -4.98 22.25
CA ARG A 239 4.30 -5.96 21.22
C ARG A 239 3.60 -5.30 20.05
N ASP A 240 3.71 -5.95 18.91
CA ASP A 240 2.88 -5.60 17.76
C ASP A 240 1.39 -5.70 18.12
N TYR A 241 0.57 -4.78 17.64
CA TYR A 241 -0.84 -4.69 18.04
C TYR A 241 -1.71 -5.76 17.35
N ALA A 242 -1.33 -6.20 16.16
CA ALA A 242 -2.10 -7.14 15.34
C ALA A 242 -1.51 -8.55 15.35
N GLY A 243 -0.19 -8.66 15.41
CA GLY A 243 0.57 -9.89 15.26
C GLY A 243 0.68 -10.35 13.81
N ALA A 244 -0.44 -10.77 13.23
CA ALA A 244 -0.54 -11.14 11.81
C ALA A 244 -1.83 -10.55 11.25
N ASP A 245 -1.71 -9.46 10.49
CA ASP A 245 -2.84 -8.56 10.26
C ASP A 245 -4.06 -9.22 9.64
N LEU A 246 -3.88 -9.96 8.54
CA LEU A 246 -5.01 -10.50 7.78
C LEU A 246 -5.70 -11.68 8.48
N THR A 247 -4.97 -12.47 9.27
CA THR A 247 -5.59 -13.53 10.09
C THR A 247 -6.28 -12.93 11.30
N ALA A 248 -5.71 -11.91 11.95
CA ALA A 248 -6.38 -11.16 13.01
C ALA A 248 -7.66 -10.46 12.51
N TRP A 249 -7.59 -9.83 11.33
CA TRP A 249 -8.74 -9.23 10.63
C TRP A 249 -9.88 -10.22 10.43
N VAL A 250 -9.57 -11.36 9.82
CA VAL A 250 -10.59 -12.37 9.53
C VAL A 250 -11.11 -13.02 10.81
N TYR A 251 -10.25 -13.25 11.80
CA TYR A 251 -10.68 -13.80 13.08
C TYR A 251 -11.70 -12.92 13.79
N ASP A 252 -11.39 -11.63 13.97
CA ASP A 252 -12.29 -10.72 14.68
C ASP A 252 -13.55 -10.37 13.87
N MET A 253 -13.47 -10.39 12.53
CA MET A 253 -14.64 -10.17 11.67
C MET A 253 -15.66 -11.32 11.77
N PHE A 254 -15.18 -12.57 11.88
CA PHE A 254 -16.05 -13.75 12.02
C PHE A 254 -16.40 -14.09 13.47
N ASN A 255 -15.70 -13.50 14.45
CA ASN A 255 -15.97 -13.66 15.88
C ASN A 255 -16.21 -12.29 16.57
N PRO A 256 -17.20 -11.49 16.13
CA PRO A 256 -17.38 -10.11 16.60
C PRO A 256 -17.81 -10.04 18.07
N SER A 257 -18.49 -11.07 18.58
CA SER A 257 -18.98 -11.12 19.97
C SER A 257 -17.98 -11.71 20.95
N GLU A 258 -16.88 -12.30 20.45
CA GLU A 258 -15.86 -12.88 21.31
C GLU A 258 -14.99 -11.77 21.91
N PRO A 259 -14.80 -11.71 23.24
CA PRO A 259 -13.91 -10.74 23.87
C PRO A 259 -12.47 -10.84 23.35
N TYR A 260 -11.76 -9.72 23.23
CA TYR A 260 -10.36 -9.72 22.77
C TYR A 260 -9.44 -10.55 23.69
N ASN A 261 -9.72 -10.51 24.99
CA ASN A 261 -8.97 -11.25 26.00
C ASN A 261 -9.29 -12.75 26.07
N ALA A 262 -10.17 -13.27 25.20
CA ALA A 262 -10.42 -14.70 25.06
C ALA A 262 -9.34 -15.43 24.21
N ARG A 263 -8.48 -14.67 23.53
CA ARG A 263 -7.31 -15.20 22.81
C ARG A 263 -6.37 -15.95 23.75
N ASP A 264 -5.53 -16.82 23.17
CA ASP A 264 -4.53 -17.59 23.91
C ASP A 264 -3.68 -16.69 24.81
N PRO A 265 -3.30 -17.14 26.02
CA PRO A 265 -2.35 -16.41 26.86
C PRO A 265 -1.02 -16.19 26.17
N PHE A 266 -0.39 -15.05 26.39
CA PHE A 266 0.94 -14.79 25.85
C PHE A 266 1.99 -15.71 26.52
N PRO A 267 2.85 -16.41 25.76
CA PRO A 267 3.78 -17.36 26.34
C PRO A 267 4.87 -16.67 27.17
N GLY A 268 4.91 -16.95 28.48
CA GLY A 268 5.98 -16.49 29.36
C GLY A 268 5.95 -15.00 29.73
N GLY A 269 4.79 -14.33 29.54
CA GLY A 269 4.53 -12.94 29.90
C GLY A 269 3.03 -12.70 30.17
N ASP A 270 2.66 -11.44 30.40
CA ASP A 270 1.28 -11.06 30.72
C ASP A 270 0.41 -10.88 29.47
N GLY A 271 -0.91 -10.88 29.61
CA GLY A 271 -1.83 -10.56 28.51
C GLY A 271 -2.00 -11.68 27.47
N VAL A 272 -2.44 -11.31 26.26
CA VAL A 272 -2.81 -12.29 25.23
C VAL A 272 -1.78 -12.40 24.09
N ASN A 273 -1.74 -13.58 23.47
CA ASN A 273 -1.11 -13.78 22.19
C ASN A 273 -1.97 -13.12 21.11
N ARG A 274 -1.48 -12.02 20.55
CA ARG A 274 -2.20 -11.25 19.54
C ARG A 274 -2.19 -11.96 18.18
N ARG A 275 -1.26 -12.88 17.95
CA ARG A 275 -1.17 -13.64 16.69
C ARG A 275 -2.27 -14.67 16.59
N ILE A 276 -2.97 -14.59 15.48
CA ILE A 276 -3.93 -15.61 15.04
C ILE A 276 -3.32 -16.37 13.88
N GLY A 277 -3.31 -17.70 13.97
CA GLY A 277 -2.93 -18.60 12.89
C GLY A 277 -4.06 -18.81 11.89
N TYR A 278 -3.75 -19.38 10.73
CA TYR A 278 -4.76 -19.77 9.75
C TYR A 278 -5.64 -20.91 10.29
N SER A 279 -5.05 -21.83 11.06
CA SER A 279 -5.73 -22.97 11.67
C SER A 279 -6.63 -22.59 12.85
N ASP A 280 -6.50 -21.37 13.38
CA ASP A 280 -7.41 -20.83 14.41
C ASP A 280 -8.72 -20.30 13.81
N LEU A 281 -8.76 -20.08 12.49
CA LEU A 281 -9.94 -19.58 11.80
C LEU A 281 -10.97 -20.70 11.62
N THR A 282 -12.26 -20.35 11.70
CA THR A 282 -13.34 -21.26 11.31
C THR A 282 -13.24 -21.59 9.82
N SER A 283 -13.84 -22.70 9.37
CA SER A 283 -13.80 -23.08 7.95
C SER A 283 -14.42 -22.02 7.01
N GLU A 284 -15.42 -21.26 7.50
CA GLU A 284 -16.01 -20.14 6.77
C GLU A 284 -15.02 -18.98 6.63
N ALA A 285 -14.35 -18.62 7.72
CA ALA A 285 -13.32 -17.59 7.76
C ALA A 285 -12.11 -17.94 6.88
N GLN A 286 -11.68 -19.20 6.89
CA GLN A 286 -10.65 -19.72 5.99
C GLN A 286 -11.04 -19.58 4.51
N SER A 287 -12.25 -20.04 4.17
CA SER A 287 -12.78 -19.95 2.80
C SER A 287 -12.89 -18.49 2.33
N PHE A 288 -13.28 -17.59 3.23
CA PHE A 288 -13.30 -16.15 2.96
C PHE A 288 -11.89 -15.62 2.65
N LEU A 289 -10.90 -15.92 3.50
CA LEU A 289 -9.54 -15.42 3.33
C LEU A 289 -8.88 -15.97 2.04
N GLU A 290 -9.14 -17.24 1.68
CA GLU A 290 -8.71 -17.82 0.41
C GLU A 290 -9.34 -17.11 -0.80
N LYS A 291 -10.63 -16.75 -0.71
CA LYS A 291 -11.28 -15.95 -1.75
C LYS A 291 -10.61 -14.58 -1.89
N GLN A 292 -10.29 -13.92 -0.78
CA GLN A 292 -9.57 -12.64 -0.79
C GLN A 292 -8.18 -12.74 -1.44
N LYS A 293 -7.43 -13.81 -1.14
CA LYS A 293 -6.16 -14.12 -1.81
C LYS A 293 -6.32 -14.23 -3.34
N ASN A 294 -7.35 -14.95 -3.79
CA ASN A 294 -7.58 -15.11 -5.23
C ASN A 294 -8.01 -13.79 -5.89
N LEU A 295 -8.83 -12.98 -5.21
CA LEU A 295 -9.23 -11.65 -5.69
C LEU A 295 -8.05 -10.68 -5.74
N SER A 296 -7.05 -10.82 -4.87
CA SER A 296 -5.87 -9.96 -4.90
C SER A 296 -5.04 -10.13 -6.18
N LEU A 297 -5.22 -11.22 -6.95
CA LEU A 297 -4.62 -11.39 -8.27
C LEU A 297 -5.10 -10.31 -9.27
N LEU A 298 -6.25 -9.67 -9.04
CA LEU A 298 -6.70 -8.54 -9.84
C LEU A 298 -5.69 -7.38 -9.82
N ASN A 299 -4.88 -7.23 -8.77
CA ASN A 299 -3.84 -6.19 -8.72
C ASN A 299 -2.74 -6.37 -9.79
N PHE A 300 -2.63 -7.55 -10.42
CA PHE A 300 -1.74 -7.78 -11.56
C PHE A 300 -2.31 -7.32 -12.90
N ILE A 301 -3.62 -7.05 -12.99
CA ILE A 301 -4.26 -6.53 -14.21
C ILE A 301 -4.01 -5.02 -14.28
N ASN A 302 -2.75 -4.66 -14.49
CA ASN A 302 -2.29 -3.30 -14.74
C ASN A 302 -1.25 -3.33 -15.87
N PRO A 303 -1.57 -2.85 -17.08
CA PRO A 303 -0.67 -2.89 -18.23
C PRO A 303 0.58 -2.02 -18.01
N ALA A 304 0.56 -1.09 -17.05
CA ALA A 304 1.74 -0.31 -16.67
C ALA A 304 2.80 -1.17 -15.97
N ILE A 305 2.47 -2.37 -15.48
CA ILE A 305 3.47 -3.39 -15.07
C ILE A 305 4.30 -3.82 -16.28
N PHE A 306 3.67 -3.98 -17.45
CA PHE A 306 4.29 -4.44 -18.69
C PHE A 306 4.56 -3.30 -19.68
N PHE A 307 4.96 -2.13 -19.16
CA PHE A 307 5.41 -0.97 -19.94
C PHE A 307 4.36 -0.24 -20.78
N VAL A 308 3.07 -0.56 -20.62
CA VAL A 308 1.98 0.14 -21.29
C VAL A 308 1.23 0.99 -20.28
N ASN A 309 1.68 2.23 -20.08
CA ASN A 309 1.06 3.19 -19.15
C ASN A 309 0.07 4.15 -19.83
N ARG A 310 0.00 4.12 -21.17
CA ARG A 310 -0.88 4.97 -21.98
C ARG A 310 -1.15 4.32 -23.33
N ILE A 311 -2.41 4.03 -23.61
CA ILE A 311 -2.91 3.52 -24.88
C ILE A 311 -3.37 4.72 -25.70
N LYS A 312 -2.66 5.05 -26.77
CA LYS A 312 -3.06 6.13 -27.69
C LYS A 312 -4.16 5.64 -28.62
N VAL A 313 -5.33 6.26 -28.54
CA VAL A 313 -6.45 5.97 -29.45
C VAL A 313 -6.39 6.88 -30.68
N ASN A 314 -6.07 8.16 -30.48
CA ASN A 314 -5.74 9.11 -31.55
C ASN A 314 -4.80 10.21 -31.02
N ASN A 315 -4.56 11.26 -31.82
CA ASN A 315 -3.63 12.35 -31.43
C ASN A 315 -4.09 13.15 -30.20
N ASN A 316 -5.39 13.17 -29.92
CA ASN A 316 -6.00 13.98 -28.85
C ASN A 316 -6.62 13.11 -27.75
N PHE A 317 -6.59 11.79 -27.89
CA PHE A 317 -7.24 10.87 -26.97
C PHE A 317 -6.34 9.69 -26.65
N SER A 318 -6.11 9.47 -25.36
CA SER A 318 -5.39 8.33 -24.83
C SER A 318 -6.12 7.82 -23.61
N LEU A 319 -6.01 6.54 -23.31
CA LEU A 319 -6.58 5.99 -22.09
C LEU A 319 -5.61 5.01 -21.45
N ASN A 320 -5.88 4.64 -20.21
CA ASN A 320 -5.31 3.46 -19.59
C ASN A 320 -6.43 2.67 -18.91
N LEU A 321 -6.19 1.39 -18.61
CA LEU A 321 -7.13 0.56 -17.89
C LEU A 321 -6.38 -0.33 -16.92
N PHE A 322 -6.72 -0.28 -15.64
CA PHE A 322 -6.17 -1.19 -14.64
C PHE A 322 -7.21 -1.50 -13.57
N THR A 323 -7.09 -2.65 -12.93
CA THR A 323 -7.97 -3.03 -11.82
C THR A 323 -7.25 -2.91 -10.49
N GLN A 324 -8.01 -2.71 -9.42
CA GLN A 324 -7.52 -2.83 -8.06
C GLN A 324 -8.49 -3.62 -7.21
N TYR A 325 -7.92 -4.50 -6.42
CA TYR A 325 -8.55 -5.15 -5.29
C TYR A 325 -7.98 -4.54 -4.02
N SER A 326 -8.84 -4.25 -3.04
CA SER A 326 -8.45 -3.82 -1.71
C SER A 326 -9.25 -4.52 -0.63
N PRO A 327 -8.63 -5.11 0.41
CA PRO A 327 -9.37 -5.49 1.61
C PRO A 327 -9.95 -4.24 2.27
N THR A 328 -11.08 -4.39 2.93
CA THR A 328 -11.75 -3.31 3.68
C THR A 328 -12.11 -3.83 5.08
N HIS A 329 -12.70 -2.99 5.93
CA HIS A 329 -13.03 -3.38 7.30
C HIS A 329 -13.93 -4.63 7.29
N PHE A 330 -14.92 -4.62 6.39
CA PHE A 330 -15.85 -5.73 6.15
C PHE A 330 -15.81 -6.14 4.68
N GLY A 331 -15.08 -7.23 4.37
CA GLY A 331 -14.99 -7.70 2.99
C GLY A 331 -13.91 -6.99 2.18
N ASN A 332 -14.25 -6.60 0.97
CA ASN A 332 -13.29 -6.04 0.02
C ASN A 332 -13.95 -5.08 -0.97
N ASP A 333 -13.14 -4.20 -1.53
CA ASP A 333 -13.49 -3.34 -2.66
C ASP A 333 -12.74 -3.79 -3.92
N MET A 334 -13.38 -3.61 -5.07
CA MET A 334 -12.82 -3.91 -6.38
C MET A 334 -13.23 -2.83 -7.36
N ALA A 335 -12.24 -2.22 -8.00
CA ALA A 335 -12.45 -1.13 -8.94
C ALA A 335 -11.74 -1.38 -10.26
N VAL A 336 -12.33 -0.86 -11.34
CA VAL A 336 -11.67 -0.69 -12.63
C VAL A 336 -11.46 0.81 -12.83
N PHE A 337 -10.21 1.21 -13.01
CA PHE A 337 -9.84 2.59 -13.27
C PHE A 337 -9.62 2.81 -14.76
N ILE A 338 -10.23 3.87 -15.29
CA ILE A 338 -10.08 4.28 -16.70
C ILE A 338 -9.65 5.75 -16.78
N PRO A 339 -8.36 6.06 -16.54
CA PRO A 339 -7.82 7.38 -16.86
C PRO A 339 -7.89 7.63 -18.37
N ALA A 340 -8.36 8.79 -18.80
CA ALA A 340 -8.63 9.12 -20.20
C ALA A 340 -8.36 10.59 -20.53
#